data_AF-A0A3L6N1D4-F1
#
_entry.id   AF-A0A3L6N1D4-F1
#
_cell.length_a   1.000
_cell.length_b   1.000
_cell.length_c   1.000
_cell.angle_alpha   90.00
_cell.angle_beta   90.00
_cell.angle_gamma   90.00
#
_symmetry.space_group_name_H-M   'P 1'
#
loop_
_entity.id
_entity.type
_entity.pdbx_description
1 polymer ?
#
loop_
_entity_poly.entity_id
_entity_poly.type
_entity_poly.pdbx_seq_one_letter_code
_entity_poly.pdbx_strand_id
1 'polypeptide(L)'
;MRVSNMRLPNSLRNLSVRLSSIRIPHPHPRRIILYVTTTALLVVMILTFTMSDRLFGNGHSGYDPLLSRTNDYRLLTSTRNNLGFYNSINVKKTGQKIMNPTLLELPKGSKHDFLVIARAPHVDQDIKGKKYRRAQQVATFVSLTWDAFGRPELTADNDWHKMLVEDFTEAQGPEHHCKNQPDMDKYIGPEDMKLFWRKNGTPMLIFTHQVDDENLCEGMYIVDARAAVPELVKQMGKHAKELPGIEFDKPVLLRRQPPEGQESDARYQREKNWAPVYSPFSADDDEMMFMVEPSQLYRFNSTDEPVQNMEAEPESAVDEPFPPDNEKKTWHSAEKTCMNDVMLTDKRVHQSTPMLSLTLCNRGACEPMENNTVLMGMVQMRYDPPQYTNTWYDHRIVVYSPVAPYHMMSVSKKLTYHGETNSKEVTGTWTTRSG
;
A
#
# COMPACT_ATOMS: atom_id res chain seq x y z
N MET A 1 32.12 -59.87 -10.25
CA MET A 1 33.23 -58.89 -10.24
C MET A 1 32.92 -57.87 -9.16
N ARG A 2 33.84 -57.72 -8.19
CA ARG A 2 33.99 -56.71 -7.11
C ARG A 2 32.80 -56.27 -6.24
N VAL A 3 32.98 -56.61 -4.96
CA VAL A 3 32.43 -56.06 -3.72
C VAL A 3 32.99 -54.65 -3.44
N SER A 4 32.24 -53.87 -2.62
CA SER A 4 32.64 -52.82 -1.65
C SER A 4 32.04 -51.46 -2.00
N ASN A 5 31.47 -50.64 -1.10
CA ASN A 5 31.23 -50.67 0.34
C ASN A 5 30.37 -49.42 0.67
N MET A 6 29.41 -49.52 1.59
CA MET A 6 29.29 -48.52 2.68
C MET A 6 28.46 -49.05 3.86
N ARG A 7 28.97 -48.81 5.07
CA ARG A 7 28.57 -49.36 6.36
C ARG A 7 27.42 -48.57 7.01
N LEU A 8 26.56 -49.26 7.75
CA LEU A 8 25.65 -48.69 8.76
C LEU A 8 26.22 -48.89 10.20
N PRO A 9 25.86 -48.05 11.20
CA PRO A 9 26.54 -47.98 12.50
C PRO A 9 26.19 -49.09 13.51
N ASN A 10 27.11 -49.27 14.46
CA ASN A 10 27.33 -50.42 15.35
C ASN A 10 26.49 -50.52 16.65
N SER A 11 25.32 -49.90 16.80
CA SER A 11 24.64 -49.87 18.11
C SER A 11 23.38 -50.75 18.28
N LEU A 12 23.00 -51.55 17.28
CA LEU A 12 21.80 -52.43 17.35
C LEU A 12 22.08 -53.90 17.68
N ARG A 13 23.22 -54.21 18.29
CA ARG A 13 23.54 -55.56 18.81
C ARG A 13 23.97 -55.48 20.26
N ASN A 14 23.00 -55.32 21.16
CA ASN A 14 23.04 -55.79 22.55
C ASN A 14 21.76 -55.33 23.24
N LEU A 15 20.74 -56.19 23.33
CA LEU A 15 19.73 -56.21 24.40
C LEU A 15 18.73 -57.34 24.14
N SER A 16 19.20 -58.56 24.37
CA SER A 16 18.34 -59.73 24.59
C SER A 16 18.45 -60.10 26.07
N VAL A 17 17.34 -59.92 26.80
CA VAL A 17 16.96 -60.50 28.09
C VAL A 17 17.67 -60.00 29.36
N ARG A 18 16.96 -59.15 30.12
CA ARG A 18 16.71 -59.32 31.57
C ARG A 18 15.45 -58.54 31.98
N LEU A 19 14.29 -59.07 31.59
CA LEU A 19 13.00 -58.78 32.20
C LEU A 19 12.89 -59.60 33.49
N SER A 20 13.39 -59.08 34.60
CA SER A 20 13.02 -59.54 35.94
C SER A 20 13.35 -58.45 36.94
N SER A 21 12.30 -57.95 37.61
CA SER A 21 12.27 -56.89 38.63
C SER A 21 12.25 -55.43 38.16
N ILE A 22 11.12 -54.99 37.58
CA ILE A 22 10.67 -53.59 37.74
C ILE A 22 9.36 -53.64 38.55
N ARG A 23 9.42 -53.19 39.80
CA ARG A 23 8.23 -52.87 40.60
C ARG A 23 7.56 -51.66 39.95
N ILE A 24 6.37 -51.84 39.40
CA ILE A 24 5.51 -50.72 38.99
C ILE A 24 5.00 -50.07 40.28
N PRO A 25 5.33 -48.80 40.58
CA PRO A 25 4.77 -48.16 41.76
C PRO A 25 3.27 -47.95 41.55
N HIS A 26 2.46 -48.39 42.50
CA HIS A 26 1.03 -48.04 42.52
C HIS A 26 0.89 -46.51 42.51
N PRO A 27 0.09 -45.93 41.60
CA PRO A 27 -0.06 -44.49 41.54
C PRO A 27 -0.70 -43.99 42.83
N HIS A 28 -0.05 -43.00 43.44
CA HIS A 28 -0.49 -42.33 44.66
C HIS A 28 -1.98 -41.91 44.52
N PRO A 29 -2.85 -42.14 45.53
CA PRO A 29 -4.31 -41.98 45.40
C PRO A 29 -4.75 -40.59 44.91
N ARG A 30 -3.97 -39.55 45.22
CA ARG A 30 -4.18 -38.18 44.70
C ARG A 30 -4.05 -38.05 43.17
N ARG A 31 -3.20 -38.84 42.52
CA ARG A 31 -3.07 -38.86 41.05
C ARG A 31 -4.23 -39.61 40.40
N ILE A 32 -4.74 -40.67 41.03
CA ILE A 32 -5.94 -41.37 40.56
C ILE A 32 -7.14 -40.42 40.63
N ILE A 33 -7.31 -39.70 41.75
CA ILE A 33 -8.38 -38.70 41.88
C ILE A 33 -8.24 -37.62 40.80
N LEU A 34 -7.03 -37.12 40.53
CA LEU A 34 -6.80 -36.13 39.47
C LEU A 34 -7.15 -36.65 38.07
N TYR A 35 -6.78 -37.90 37.74
CA TYR A 35 -7.14 -38.49 36.45
C TYR A 35 -8.65 -38.74 36.33
N VAL A 36 -9.30 -39.19 37.40
CA VAL A 36 -10.75 -39.41 37.42
C VAL A 36 -11.50 -38.07 37.31
N THR A 37 -11.08 -37.03 38.02
CA THR A 37 -11.72 -35.71 37.94
C THR A 37 -11.51 -35.03 36.58
N THR A 38 -10.31 -35.11 36.01
CA THR A 38 -10.05 -34.57 34.66
C THR A 38 -10.82 -35.31 33.59
N THR A 39 -10.89 -36.65 33.66
CA THR A 39 -11.67 -37.45 32.71
C THR A 39 -13.17 -37.19 32.87
N ALA A 40 -13.68 -37.07 34.09
CA ALA A 40 -15.08 -36.74 34.36
C ALA A 40 -15.45 -35.34 33.85
N LEU A 41 -14.58 -34.33 34.05
CA LEU A 41 -14.78 -32.98 33.52
C LEU A 41 -14.82 -32.97 31.98
N LEU A 42 -13.95 -33.76 31.33
CA LEU A 42 -13.90 -33.84 29.87
C LEU A 42 -15.15 -34.52 29.29
N VAL A 43 -15.64 -35.56 29.94
CA VAL A 43 -16.90 -36.24 29.56
C VAL A 43 -18.11 -35.34 29.79
N VAL A 44 -18.15 -34.60 30.90
CA VAL A 44 -19.22 -33.61 31.17
C VAL A 44 -19.21 -32.51 30.11
N MET A 45 -18.04 -32.01 29.71
CA MET A 45 -17.92 -31.00 28.64
C MET A 45 -18.48 -31.54 27.32
N ILE A 46 -18.06 -32.73 26.90
CA ILE A 46 -18.55 -33.36 25.66
C ILE A 46 -20.06 -33.59 25.70
N LEU A 47 -20.61 -34.00 26.84
CA LEU A 47 -22.06 -34.18 27.02
C LEU A 47 -22.80 -32.85 27.01
N THR A 48 -22.28 -31.78 27.60
CA THR A 48 -22.91 -30.45 27.53
C THR A 48 -22.92 -29.88 26.11
N PHE A 49 -21.86 -30.06 25.34
CA PHE A 49 -21.82 -29.64 23.93
C PHE A 49 -22.80 -30.45 23.06
N THR A 50 -22.86 -31.77 23.24
CA THR A 50 -23.76 -32.62 22.44
C THR A 50 -25.23 -32.53 22.84
N MET A 51 -25.55 -32.16 24.09
CA MET A 51 -26.92 -31.88 24.52
C MET A 51 -27.39 -30.47 24.16
N SER A 52 -26.49 -29.47 24.06
CA SER A 52 -26.81 -28.15 23.52
C SER A 52 -27.33 -28.27 22.07
N ASP A 53 -26.69 -29.08 21.23
CA ASP A 53 -27.11 -29.30 19.84
C ASP A 53 -28.46 -30.03 19.70
N ARG A 54 -28.95 -30.71 20.75
CA ARG A 54 -30.25 -31.40 20.74
C ARG A 54 -31.40 -30.63 21.40
N LEU A 55 -31.08 -29.70 22.30
CA LEU A 55 -32.09 -28.89 23.02
C LEU A 55 -32.48 -27.61 22.28
N PHE A 56 -31.60 -27.09 21.41
CA PHE A 56 -31.91 -25.97 20.52
C PHE A 56 -32.31 -26.49 19.15
N GLY A 57 -33.59 -26.86 19.03
CA GLY A 57 -34.19 -27.35 17.80
C GLY A 57 -34.09 -26.37 16.63
N ASN A 58 -34.05 -26.96 15.42
CA ASN A 58 -34.05 -26.34 14.10
C ASN A 58 -34.97 -25.10 14.01
N GLY A 59 -34.36 -23.93 14.12
CA GLY A 59 -35.01 -22.65 13.88
C GLY A 59 -33.97 -21.59 13.61
N HIS A 60 -33.90 -21.17 12.34
CA HIS A 60 -33.10 -20.07 11.77
C HIS A 60 -31.88 -20.46 10.93
N SER A 61 -32.08 -20.23 9.62
CA SER A 61 -31.13 -19.77 8.60
C SER A 61 -29.65 -19.93 8.93
N GLY A 62 -29.15 -21.05 8.43
CA GLY A 62 -27.76 -21.45 8.24
C GLY A 62 -26.72 -20.32 8.22
N TYR A 63 -25.88 -20.35 9.24
CA TYR A 63 -24.46 -20.10 9.07
C TYR A 63 -23.80 -21.48 9.00
N ASP A 64 -23.52 -21.95 7.79
CA ASP A 64 -22.77 -23.18 7.56
C ASP A 64 -21.26 -22.83 7.44
N PRO A 65 -20.42 -23.19 8.42
CA PRO A 65 -19.00 -22.88 8.39
C PRO A 65 -18.22 -23.63 7.30
N LEU A 66 -18.82 -24.66 6.67
CA LEU A 66 -18.24 -25.33 5.50
C LEU A 66 -18.61 -24.63 4.19
N LEU A 67 -19.78 -23.98 4.09
CA LEU A 67 -20.13 -23.08 2.97
C LEU A 67 -19.45 -21.70 3.09
N SER A 68 -19.06 -21.26 4.28
CA SER A 68 -18.23 -20.05 4.44
C SER A 68 -16.83 -20.17 3.81
N ARG A 69 -16.38 -21.38 3.45
CA ARG A 69 -15.14 -21.60 2.70
C ARG A 69 -15.29 -21.45 1.19
N THR A 70 -16.51 -21.30 0.67
CA THR A 70 -16.74 -20.91 -0.73
C THR A 70 -16.86 -19.40 -0.90
N ASN A 71 -16.31 -18.61 0.03
CA ASN A 71 -15.92 -17.24 -0.31
C ASN A 71 -15.09 -17.32 -1.59
N ASP A 72 -15.69 -16.81 -2.66
CA ASP A 72 -15.19 -16.71 -4.01
C ASP A 72 -13.99 -15.73 -4.01
N TYR A 73 -12.93 -16.06 -3.27
CA TYR A 73 -11.59 -15.58 -3.54
C TYR A 73 -11.20 -16.25 -4.85
N ARG A 74 -11.79 -15.78 -5.96
CA ARG A 74 -11.13 -15.92 -7.25
C ARG A 74 -9.88 -15.09 -7.12
N LEU A 75 -8.83 -15.75 -6.66
CA LEU A 75 -7.46 -15.39 -6.99
C LEU A 75 -7.48 -15.26 -8.51
N LEU A 76 -7.58 -14.02 -9.00
CA LEU A 76 -7.40 -13.68 -10.40
C LEU A 76 -5.93 -13.98 -10.70
N THR A 77 -5.66 -15.26 -10.91
CA THR A 77 -4.39 -15.76 -11.38
C THR A 77 -4.43 -15.52 -12.88
N SER A 78 -3.65 -14.53 -13.32
CA SER A 78 -3.42 -14.36 -14.75
C SER A 78 -2.86 -15.67 -15.29
N THR A 79 -3.60 -16.35 -16.17
CA THR A 79 -3.16 -17.63 -16.78
C THR A 79 -2.13 -17.41 -17.89
N ARG A 80 -1.82 -16.15 -18.20
CA ARG A 80 -0.97 -15.73 -19.32
C ARG A 80 0.13 -14.73 -18.94
N ASN A 81 0.08 -14.16 -17.73
CA ASN A 81 1.24 -13.57 -17.09
C ASN A 81 1.57 -14.46 -15.89
N ASN A 82 2.77 -15.01 -15.85
CA ASN A 82 3.28 -15.65 -14.63
C ASN A 82 3.82 -14.59 -13.64
N LEU A 83 3.55 -13.31 -13.89
CA LEU A 83 3.99 -12.13 -13.13
C LEU A 83 3.01 -11.80 -11.98
N GLY A 84 2.17 -12.77 -11.59
CA GLY A 84 1.22 -12.63 -10.50
C GLY A 84 1.92 -12.24 -9.20
N PHE A 85 1.48 -11.11 -8.63
CA PHE A 85 1.91 -10.52 -7.36
C PHE A 85 3.43 -10.37 -7.17
N TYR A 86 3.94 -9.14 -7.28
CA TYR A 86 5.21 -8.78 -6.62
C TYR A 86 4.97 -8.78 -5.12
N ASN A 87 5.03 -9.95 -4.48
CA ASN A 87 4.75 -10.09 -3.05
C ASN A 87 5.91 -9.58 -2.18
N SER A 88 7.10 -9.39 -2.76
CA SER A 88 8.27 -8.94 -2.02
C SER A 88 9.24 -8.14 -2.89
N ILE A 89 9.78 -7.07 -2.31
CA ILE A 89 11.02 -6.44 -2.76
C ILE A 89 12.12 -6.97 -1.83
N ASN A 90 13.02 -7.77 -2.37
CA ASN A 90 14.13 -8.36 -1.65
C ASN A 90 15.32 -7.39 -1.61
N VAL A 91 15.42 -6.69 -0.48
CA VAL A 91 16.52 -5.77 -0.18
C VAL A 91 17.54 -6.34 0.81
N LYS A 92 17.53 -7.66 1.07
CA LYS A 92 18.43 -8.27 2.09
C LYS A 92 19.90 -7.93 1.86
N LYS A 93 20.27 -7.87 0.59
CA LYS A 93 21.59 -7.56 0.06
C LYS A 93 22.08 -6.14 0.40
N THR A 94 21.17 -5.16 0.47
CA THR A 94 21.51 -3.78 0.84
C THR A 94 21.67 -3.60 2.36
N GLY A 95 21.23 -4.58 3.17
CA GLY A 95 21.19 -4.47 4.64
C GLY A 95 20.08 -3.56 5.17
N GLN A 96 19.28 -2.95 4.28
CA GLN A 96 18.24 -1.98 4.64
C GLN A 96 16.93 -2.68 4.99
N LYS A 97 16.15 -2.05 5.87
CA LYS A 97 14.75 -2.40 6.09
C LYS A 97 13.88 -1.38 5.38
N ILE A 98 12.93 -1.83 4.57
CA ILE A 98 12.04 -0.96 3.80
C ILE A 98 10.58 -1.19 4.16
N MET A 99 9.79 -0.12 4.07
CA MET A 99 8.36 -0.05 4.30
C MET A 99 7.75 0.90 3.25
N ASN A 100 6.51 0.67 2.84
CA ASN A 100 5.77 1.47 1.84
C ASN A 100 6.63 1.87 0.63
N PRO A 101 7.14 0.90 -0.15
CA PRO A 101 7.92 1.22 -1.32
C PRO A 101 7.05 1.89 -2.39
N THR A 102 7.63 2.89 -3.05
CA THR A 102 7.18 3.37 -4.34
C THR A 102 8.15 2.91 -5.43
N LEU A 103 7.62 2.58 -6.60
CA LEU A 103 8.41 2.10 -7.73
C LEU A 103 8.27 3.05 -8.91
N LEU A 104 9.34 3.16 -9.70
CA LEU A 104 9.36 3.76 -11.02
C LEU A 104 9.90 2.72 -12.01
N GLU A 105 9.07 2.24 -12.93
CA GLU A 105 9.51 1.36 -14.01
C GLU A 105 10.49 2.11 -14.92
N LEU A 106 11.68 1.55 -15.15
CA LEU A 106 12.71 2.15 -15.98
C LEU A 106 12.53 1.74 -17.46
N PRO A 107 12.99 2.57 -18.42
CA PRO A 107 12.91 2.22 -19.83
C PRO A 107 13.57 0.88 -20.15
N LYS A 108 12.93 0.08 -21.01
CA LYS A 108 13.48 -1.22 -21.46
C LYS A 108 14.92 -1.07 -21.96
N GLY A 109 15.81 -1.91 -21.45
CA GLY A 109 17.25 -1.85 -21.77
C GLY A 109 18.05 -0.94 -20.84
N SER A 110 17.43 -0.37 -19.81
CA SER A 110 18.11 0.15 -18.61
C SER A 110 18.84 -1.00 -17.89
N LYS A 111 19.84 -0.67 -17.06
CA LYS A 111 20.60 -1.68 -16.30
C LYS A 111 19.72 -2.47 -15.33
N HIS A 112 18.75 -1.78 -14.72
CA HIS A 112 17.78 -2.33 -13.79
C HIS A 112 16.37 -2.04 -14.29
N ASP A 113 15.38 -2.81 -13.82
CA ASP A 113 13.99 -2.67 -14.26
C ASP A 113 13.24 -1.57 -13.51
N PHE A 114 13.60 -1.30 -12.24
CA PHE A 114 12.90 -0.29 -11.43
C PHE A 114 13.86 0.52 -10.56
N LEU A 115 13.51 1.79 -10.34
CA LEU A 115 13.94 2.56 -9.16
C LEU A 115 12.91 2.33 -8.05
N VAL A 116 13.39 2.03 -6.84
CA VAL A 116 12.56 1.92 -5.63
C VAL A 116 12.99 3.02 -4.67
N ILE A 117 12.03 3.77 -4.15
CA ILE A 117 12.21 4.61 -2.97
C ILE A 117 11.27 4.11 -1.89
N ALA A 118 11.77 3.90 -0.68
CA ALA A 118 10.97 3.36 0.41
C ALA A 118 11.34 3.97 1.76
N ARG A 119 10.38 3.94 2.68
CA ARG A 119 10.59 4.36 4.07
C ARG A 119 11.49 3.35 4.77
N ALA A 120 12.58 3.83 5.36
CA ALA A 120 13.37 3.11 6.35
C ALA A 120 12.82 3.39 7.78
N PRO A 121 13.10 2.55 8.77
CA PRO A 121 12.67 2.79 10.15
C PRO A 121 13.04 4.20 10.62
N HIS A 122 12.13 4.87 11.31
CA HIS A 122 12.43 6.17 11.93
C HIS A 122 13.59 6.04 12.92
N VAL A 123 14.41 7.08 12.99
CA VAL A 123 15.52 7.19 13.94
C VAL A 123 15.18 8.27 14.97
N ASP A 124 15.29 7.93 16.24
CA ASP A 124 15.15 8.92 17.32
C ASP A 124 16.36 9.86 17.28
N GLN A 125 16.12 11.18 17.28
CA GLN A 125 17.14 12.22 17.23
C GLN A 125 16.84 13.31 18.27
N ASP A 126 17.86 13.80 18.96
CA ASP A 126 17.76 14.97 19.83
C ASP A 126 18.33 16.19 19.10
N ILE A 127 17.53 17.25 18.95
CA ILE A 127 17.94 18.50 18.33
C ILE A 127 17.58 19.63 19.29
N LYS A 128 18.61 20.34 19.79
CA LYS A 128 18.46 21.46 20.73
C LYS A 128 17.65 21.09 22.00
N GLY A 129 17.74 19.84 22.48
CA GLY A 129 17.04 19.37 23.68
C GLY A 129 15.59 18.91 23.44
N LYS A 130 15.10 18.97 22.19
CA LYS A 130 13.80 18.42 21.79
C LYS A 130 14.02 17.07 21.08
N LYS A 131 13.24 16.07 21.50
CA LYS A 131 13.29 14.72 20.93
C LYS A 131 12.39 14.63 19.71
N TYR A 132 12.96 14.12 18.63
CA TYR A 132 12.30 13.91 17.35
C TYR A 132 12.40 12.45 16.90
N ARG A 133 11.48 12.06 16.03
CA ARG A 133 11.49 10.83 15.24
C ARG A 133 11.67 11.20 13.78
N ARG A 134 12.88 11.00 13.28
CA ARG A 134 13.25 11.36 11.91
C ARG A 134 12.88 10.24 10.95
N ALA A 135 12.03 10.56 9.98
CA ALA A 135 11.73 9.70 8.84
C ALA A 135 12.95 9.62 7.93
N GLN A 136 13.23 8.42 7.46
CA GLN A 136 14.34 8.14 6.56
C GLN A 136 13.82 7.47 5.30
N GLN A 137 14.38 7.86 4.16
CA GLN A 137 14.02 7.31 2.85
C GLN A 137 15.26 6.71 2.21
N VAL A 138 15.12 5.51 1.67
CA VAL A 138 16.18 4.81 0.95
C VAL A 138 15.79 4.62 -0.50
N ALA A 139 16.70 4.99 -1.40
CA ALA A 139 16.62 4.68 -2.81
C ALA A 139 17.49 3.46 -3.14
N THR A 140 16.99 2.58 -3.99
CA THR A 140 17.76 1.47 -4.56
C THR A 140 17.21 1.08 -5.93
N PHE A 141 18.05 0.46 -6.76
CA PHE A 141 17.61 -0.10 -8.03
C PHE A 141 17.36 -1.60 -7.87
N VAL A 142 16.27 -2.07 -8.46
CA VAL A 142 15.88 -3.49 -8.40
C VAL A 142 15.61 -4.04 -9.78
N SER A 143 15.77 -5.34 -9.93
CA SER A 143 15.48 -6.04 -11.17
C SER A 143 14.49 -7.17 -10.92
N LEU A 144 13.69 -7.45 -11.93
CA LEU A 144 12.79 -8.59 -11.94
C LEU A 144 13.63 -9.86 -12.07
N THR A 145 13.55 -10.67 -11.02
CA THR A 145 14.28 -11.94 -10.89
C THR A 145 13.30 -13.04 -10.49
N TRP A 146 13.85 -14.20 -10.11
CA TRP A 146 13.06 -15.31 -9.58
C TRP A 146 13.69 -15.81 -8.27
N ASP A 147 12.84 -16.12 -7.29
CA ASP A 147 13.26 -16.71 -6.03
C ASP A 147 13.66 -18.19 -6.20
N ALA A 148 14.10 -18.81 -5.10
CA ALA A 148 14.52 -20.23 -5.10
C ALA A 148 13.40 -21.22 -5.49
N PHE A 149 12.14 -20.78 -5.50
CA PHE A 149 10.97 -21.57 -5.91
C PHE A 149 10.49 -21.22 -7.32
N GLY A 150 11.23 -20.38 -8.06
CA GLY A 150 10.89 -19.94 -9.41
C GLY A 150 9.77 -18.90 -9.47
N ARG A 151 9.46 -18.23 -8.36
CA ARG A 151 8.42 -17.18 -8.30
C ARG A 151 9.04 -15.82 -8.59
N PRO A 152 8.36 -14.92 -9.33
CA PRO A 152 8.87 -13.58 -9.59
C PRO A 152 9.17 -12.81 -8.30
N GLU A 153 10.34 -12.18 -8.23
CA GLU A 153 10.76 -11.34 -7.09
C GLU A 153 11.54 -10.13 -7.61
N LEU A 154 11.26 -8.95 -7.04
CA LEU A 154 12.06 -7.76 -7.29
C LEU A 154 13.25 -7.77 -6.34
N THR A 155 14.46 -7.90 -6.88
CA THR A 155 15.67 -8.03 -6.05
C THR A 155 16.56 -6.82 -6.22
N ALA A 156 16.95 -6.22 -5.10
CA ALA A 156 18.02 -5.24 -5.07
C ALA A 156 19.38 -5.95 -5.08
N ASP A 157 20.29 -5.46 -5.92
CA ASP A 157 21.68 -5.90 -5.88
C ASP A 157 22.50 -5.11 -4.83
N ASN A 158 23.72 -5.57 -4.54
CA ASN A 158 24.64 -4.85 -3.65
C ASN A 158 25.25 -3.60 -4.30
N ASP A 159 24.96 -3.36 -5.58
CA ASP A 159 25.67 -2.40 -6.41
C ASP A 159 25.44 -0.95 -5.98
N TRP A 160 24.24 -0.61 -5.49
CA TRP A 160 23.92 0.75 -5.09
C TRP A 160 22.66 0.87 -4.22
N HIS A 161 22.77 1.65 -3.15
CA HIS A 161 21.63 2.22 -2.43
C HIS A 161 22.08 3.54 -1.81
N LYS A 162 21.15 4.48 -1.61
CA LYS A 162 21.43 5.79 -1.01
C LYS A 162 20.31 6.18 -0.05
N MET A 163 20.69 6.71 1.11
CA MET A 163 19.76 7.44 1.97
C MET A 163 19.53 8.82 1.36
N LEU A 164 18.29 9.14 0.99
CA LEU A 164 17.98 10.39 0.27
C LEU A 164 17.97 11.64 1.15
N VAL A 165 18.04 11.47 2.47
CA VAL A 165 17.70 12.53 3.44
C VAL A 165 18.85 12.78 4.42
N GLU A 166 20.08 12.54 4.00
CA GLU A 166 21.25 13.10 4.72
C GLU A 166 21.43 14.61 4.40
N ASP A 167 20.74 15.15 3.39
CA ASP A 167 21.05 16.45 2.76
C ASP A 167 20.08 17.63 3.09
N PHE A 168 19.06 17.48 3.95
CA PHE A 168 18.32 18.65 4.50
C PHE A 168 18.93 19.05 5.84
N THR A 169 20.18 19.48 5.75
CA THR A 169 21.11 19.59 6.87
C THR A 169 20.72 20.63 7.91
N GLU A 170 20.79 20.22 9.18
CA GLU A 170 21.17 20.86 10.46
C GLU A 170 21.24 22.39 10.65
N ALA A 171 21.39 23.23 9.61
CA ALA A 171 21.63 24.66 9.76
C ALA A 171 20.41 25.46 10.29
N GLN A 172 19.19 24.97 10.07
CA GLN A 172 17.98 25.65 10.53
C GLN A 172 17.41 25.00 11.80
N GLY A 173 17.45 23.67 11.94
CA GLY A 173 16.53 22.98 12.83
C GLY A 173 15.09 23.23 12.37
N PRO A 174 14.16 22.27 12.47
CA PRO A 174 12.84 22.54 11.96
C PRO A 174 12.12 23.38 13.03
N GLU A 175 12.26 24.70 12.97
CA GLU A 175 11.23 25.61 13.47
C GLU A 175 10.01 25.35 12.58
N HIS A 176 9.22 24.36 12.99
CA HIS A 176 7.91 24.08 12.44
C HIS A 176 6.99 23.99 13.64
N HIS A 177 5.86 24.68 13.58
CA HIS A 177 4.92 24.73 14.67
C HIS A 177 3.58 24.21 14.17
N CYS A 178 3.37 22.91 14.38
CA CYS A 178 2.08 22.28 14.17
C CYS A 178 1.12 22.67 15.30
N LYS A 179 0.73 23.97 15.35
CA LYS A 179 -0.01 24.61 16.46
C LYS A 179 -1.25 23.81 16.89
N ASN A 180 -1.99 23.26 15.93
CA ASN A 180 -3.20 22.47 16.19
C ASN A 180 -2.99 20.95 16.01
N GLN A 181 -1.75 20.50 15.83
CA GLN A 181 -1.35 19.08 15.71
C GLN A 181 -0.06 18.80 16.51
N PRO A 182 -0.02 19.07 17.83
CA PRO A 182 1.21 18.97 18.63
C PRO A 182 1.80 17.56 18.70
N ASP A 183 0.97 16.51 18.52
CA ASP A 183 1.46 15.12 18.46
C ASP A 183 2.33 14.84 17.23
N MET A 184 2.16 15.65 16.17
CA MET A 184 2.92 15.53 14.92
C MET A 184 4.25 16.29 14.98
N ASP A 185 4.38 17.27 15.87
CA ASP A 185 5.56 18.15 16.04
C ASP A 185 6.85 17.40 16.46
N LYS A 186 6.75 16.10 16.75
CA LYS A 186 7.88 15.21 17.02
C LYS A 186 8.36 14.45 15.78
N TYR A 187 7.59 14.37 14.70
CA TYR A 187 7.96 13.63 13.48
C TYR A 187 8.55 14.61 12.47
N ILE A 188 9.77 14.32 12.01
CA ILE A 188 10.50 15.19 11.08
C ILE A 188 11.02 14.40 9.88
N GLY A 189 11.35 15.11 8.80
CA GLY A 189 11.85 14.51 7.58
C GLY A 189 10.72 14.08 6.64
N PRO A 190 11.07 13.59 5.45
CA PRO A 190 10.11 13.37 4.40
C PRO A 190 9.38 12.04 4.56
N GLU A 191 8.10 12.01 4.17
CA GLU A 191 7.21 10.87 4.22
C GLU A 191 6.43 10.69 2.90
N ASP A 192 5.74 9.55 2.78
CA ASP A 192 4.78 9.22 1.71
C ASP A 192 5.26 9.54 0.28
N MET A 193 6.50 9.13 0.01
CA MET A 193 7.14 9.23 -1.30
C MET A 193 6.31 8.50 -2.37
N LYS A 194 6.03 9.15 -3.49
CA LYS A 194 5.44 8.53 -4.69
C LYS A 194 6.24 8.92 -5.92
N LEU A 195 6.69 7.91 -6.64
CA LEU A 195 7.35 8.02 -7.93
C LEU A 195 6.33 7.87 -9.06
N PHE A 196 6.48 8.66 -10.11
CA PHE A 196 5.63 8.56 -11.30
C PHE A 196 6.33 9.15 -12.53
N TRP A 197 5.85 8.77 -13.70
CA TRP A 197 6.22 9.40 -14.97
C TRP A 197 5.19 10.46 -15.34
N ARG A 198 5.65 11.62 -15.81
CA ARG A 198 4.81 12.57 -16.54
C ARG A 198 4.55 12.08 -17.97
N LYS A 199 3.54 12.68 -18.62
CA LYS A 199 3.18 12.35 -20.00
C LYS A 199 4.33 12.63 -20.97
N ASN A 200 5.07 13.74 -20.77
CA ASN A 200 6.30 14.06 -21.50
C ASN A 200 7.50 13.12 -21.21
N GLY A 201 7.34 12.11 -20.34
CA GLY A 201 8.39 11.16 -19.96
C GLY A 201 9.35 11.64 -18.85
N THR A 202 9.09 12.78 -18.20
CA THR A 202 9.92 13.24 -17.07
C THR A 202 9.61 12.41 -15.82
N PRO A 203 10.61 11.83 -15.14
CA PRO A 203 10.40 11.08 -13.91
C PRO A 203 10.30 12.03 -12.72
N MET A 204 9.23 11.91 -11.94
CA MET A 204 8.94 12.80 -10.82
C MET A 204 8.86 12.03 -9.51
N LEU A 205 9.18 12.74 -8.43
CA LEU A 205 9.02 12.29 -7.06
C LEU A 205 8.19 13.33 -6.31
N ILE A 206 7.07 12.91 -5.73
CA ILE A 206 6.36 13.70 -4.73
C ILE A 206 6.54 13.11 -3.35
N PHE A 207 6.51 13.94 -2.33
CA PHE A 207 6.63 13.52 -0.95
C PHE A 207 6.08 14.57 -0.01
N THR A 208 5.81 14.18 1.22
CA THR A 208 5.36 15.08 2.26
C THR A 208 6.55 15.49 3.13
N HIS A 209 6.65 16.77 3.53
CA HIS A 209 7.69 17.26 4.45
C HIS A 209 7.19 18.46 5.27
N GLN A 210 7.81 18.72 6.41
CA GLN A 210 7.50 19.88 7.24
C GLN A 210 7.82 21.19 6.50
N VAL A 211 7.00 22.22 6.74
CA VAL A 211 7.10 23.55 6.13
C VAL A 211 7.33 24.59 7.22
N ASP A 212 8.04 25.66 6.88
CA ASP A 212 8.14 26.87 7.70
C ASP A 212 7.01 27.84 7.28
N ASP A 213 5.79 27.56 7.74
CA ASP A 213 4.60 28.35 7.47
C ASP A 213 3.74 28.47 8.74
N GLU A 214 3.07 29.61 8.93
CA GLU A 214 2.28 29.87 10.14
C GLU A 214 1.03 28.99 10.27
N ASN A 215 0.52 28.49 9.15
CA ASN A 215 -0.72 27.73 9.01
C ASN A 215 -0.44 26.30 8.51
N LEU A 216 0.47 26.11 7.57
CA LEU A 216 0.80 24.80 6.98
C LEU A 216 1.93 24.10 7.76
N CYS A 217 1.58 23.07 8.52
CA CYS A 217 2.54 22.27 9.28
C CYS A 217 3.33 21.29 8.38
N GLU A 218 2.64 20.65 7.44
CA GLU A 218 3.21 19.63 6.56
C GLU A 218 2.71 19.86 5.14
N GLY A 219 3.63 20.01 4.19
CA GLY A 219 3.36 20.31 2.79
C GLY A 219 3.70 19.12 1.90
N MET A 220 3.07 19.07 0.72
CA MET A 220 3.51 18.20 -0.35
C MET A 220 4.62 18.89 -1.14
N TYR A 221 5.65 18.17 -1.53
CA TYR A 221 6.73 18.66 -2.38
C TYR A 221 6.82 17.83 -3.64
N ILE A 222 7.27 18.44 -4.73
CA ILE A 222 7.62 17.77 -5.98
C ILE A 222 9.06 18.07 -6.37
N VAL A 223 9.75 17.08 -6.92
CA VAL A 223 11.11 17.22 -7.46
C VAL A 223 11.27 16.28 -8.65
N ASP A 224 12.14 16.63 -9.59
CA ASP A 224 12.57 15.68 -10.62
C ASP A 224 13.33 14.53 -9.95
N ALA A 225 12.93 13.29 -10.23
CA ALA A 225 13.55 12.12 -9.63
C ALA A 225 15.04 12.00 -9.98
N ARG A 226 15.49 12.58 -11.09
CA ARG A 226 16.91 12.65 -11.48
C ARG A 226 17.69 13.65 -10.64
N ALA A 227 17.04 14.69 -10.10
CA ALA A 227 17.68 15.62 -9.17
C ALA A 227 17.82 14.98 -7.77
N ALA A 228 16.79 14.27 -7.31
CA ALA A 228 16.83 13.53 -6.04
C ALA A 228 17.76 12.30 -6.09
N VAL A 229 17.82 11.62 -7.24
CA VAL A 229 18.62 10.42 -7.48
C VAL A 229 19.44 10.60 -8.77
N PRO A 230 20.57 11.33 -8.73
CA PRO A 230 21.40 11.57 -9.92
C PRO A 230 21.87 10.30 -10.64
N GLU A 231 22.04 9.20 -9.91
CA GLU A 231 22.40 7.90 -10.46
C GLU A 231 21.34 7.34 -11.42
N LEU A 232 20.09 7.79 -11.35
CA LEU A 232 19.01 7.40 -12.26
C LEU A 232 19.39 7.68 -13.73
N VAL A 233 20.06 8.80 -14.01
CA VAL A 233 20.53 9.15 -15.36
C VAL A 233 21.47 8.07 -15.90
N LYS A 234 22.39 7.59 -15.07
CA LYS A 234 23.32 6.52 -15.44
C LYS A 234 22.58 5.20 -15.68
N GLN A 235 21.56 4.89 -14.88
CA GLN A 235 20.80 3.63 -15.02
C GLN A 235 19.95 3.59 -16.30
N MET A 236 19.36 4.73 -16.69
CA MET A 236 18.56 4.84 -17.91
C MET A 236 19.42 4.83 -19.20
N GLY A 237 20.71 5.16 -19.08
CA GLY A 237 21.68 5.13 -20.18
C GLY A 237 21.30 6.09 -21.30
N LYS A 238 21.18 5.58 -22.53
CA LYS A 238 20.86 6.40 -23.71
C LYS A 238 19.49 7.09 -23.60
N HIS A 239 18.51 6.47 -22.94
CA HIS A 239 17.16 7.02 -22.82
C HIS A 239 17.15 8.34 -22.04
N ALA A 240 18.08 8.52 -21.09
CA ALA A 240 18.16 9.76 -20.33
C ALA A 240 18.42 10.99 -21.21
N LYS A 241 19.03 10.81 -22.40
CA LYS A 241 19.30 11.89 -23.36
C LYS A 241 18.08 12.25 -24.22
N GLU A 242 17.07 11.38 -24.25
CA GLU A 242 15.82 11.57 -25.00
C GLU A 242 14.76 12.28 -24.14
N LEU A 243 14.97 12.36 -22.83
CA LEU A 243 14.06 13.01 -21.88
C LEU A 243 14.22 14.54 -21.91
N PRO A 244 13.16 15.29 -21.53
CA PRO A 244 13.26 16.72 -21.26
C PRO A 244 14.35 17.06 -20.23
N GLY A 245 14.75 18.33 -20.19
CA GLY A 245 15.63 18.85 -19.14
C GLY A 245 15.09 18.62 -17.73
N ILE A 246 15.93 18.80 -16.71
CA ILE A 246 15.49 18.74 -15.31
C ILE A 246 14.64 19.99 -15.02
N GLU A 247 13.36 19.80 -14.67
CA GLU A 247 12.40 20.90 -14.47
C GLU A 247 12.38 21.41 -13.02
N PHE A 248 12.48 20.49 -12.04
CA PHE A 248 12.60 20.82 -10.61
C PHE A 248 13.90 20.23 -10.07
N ASP A 249 14.97 21.01 -10.15
CA ASP A 249 16.29 20.65 -9.62
C ASP A 249 16.35 20.64 -8.08
N LYS A 250 15.34 21.22 -7.44
CA LYS A 250 15.11 21.25 -6.00
C LYS A 250 13.64 20.99 -5.68
N PRO A 251 13.31 20.53 -4.46
CA PRO A 251 11.93 20.37 -4.04
C PRO A 251 11.14 21.68 -4.11
N VAL A 252 9.99 21.64 -4.79
CA VAL A 252 9.02 22.74 -4.89
C VAL A 252 7.79 22.37 -4.05
N LEU A 253 7.32 23.31 -3.22
CA LEU A 253 6.13 23.12 -2.40
C LEU A 253 4.86 23.13 -3.27
N LEU A 254 4.04 22.10 -3.11
CA LEU A 254 2.68 21.99 -3.60
C LEU A 254 1.72 22.23 -2.43
N ARG A 255 0.86 23.24 -2.56
CA ARG A 255 -0.15 23.57 -1.56
C ARG A 255 -1.46 23.99 -2.20
N ARG A 256 -2.58 23.67 -1.56
CA ARG A 256 -3.89 24.21 -1.93
C ARG A 256 -4.15 25.50 -1.19
N GLN A 257 -4.98 26.35 -1.78
CA GLN A 257 -5.51 27.50 -1.07
C GLN A 257 -6.67 27.03 -0.17
N PRO A 258 -6.59 27.18 1.16
CA PRO A 258 -7.72 26.92 2.03
C PRO A 258 -8.88 27.89 1.72
N PRO A 259 -10.15 27.45 1.82
CA PRO A 259 -11.29 28.35 1.80
C PRO A 259 -11.18 29.42 2.89
N GLU A 260 -11.67 30.61 2.61
CA GLU A 260 -11.67 31.73 3.56
C GLU A 260 -12.29 31.32 4.90
N GLY A 261 -11.56 31.55 5.99
CA GLY A 261 -11.97 31.19 7.35
C GLY A 261 -11.69 29.73 7.75
N GLN A 262 -11.14 28.90 6.86
CA GLN A 262 -10.75 27.51 7.13
C GLN A 262 -9.23 27.32 7.20
N GLU A 263 -8.44 28.39 7.25
CA GLU A 263 -6.98 28.34 7.28
C GLU A 263 -6.44 27.54 8.49
N SER A 264 -7.21 27.53 9.58
CA SER A 264 -6.86 26.80 10.80
C SER A 264 -7.41 25.36 10.86
N ASP A 265 -8.22 24.93 9.89
CA ASP A 265 -8.74 23.57 9.85
C ASP A 265 -7.59 22.57 9.66
N ALA A 266 -7.55 21.54 10.51
CA ALA A 266 -6.55 20.49 10.47
C ALA A 266 -6.36 19.86 9.09
N ARG A 267 -7.39 19.85 8.23
CA ARG A 267 -7.30 19.32 6.87
C ARG A 267 -6.42 20.14 5.93
N TYR A 268 -6.30 21.45 6.15
CA TYR A 268 -5.49 22.36 5.32
C TYR A 268 -4.14 22.68 5.96
N GLN A 269 -3.93 22.25 7.21
CA GLN A 269 -2.62 22.34 7.85
C GLN A 269 -1.69 21.18 7.48
N ARG A 270 -2.21 20.16 6.78
CA ARG A 270 -1.46 18.97 6.43
C ARG A 270 -1.80 18.46 5.04
N GLU A 271 -0.91 18.70 4.09
CA GLU A 271 -1.01 18.15 2.75
C GLU A 271 -0.32 16.79 2.67
N LYS A 272 -1.09 15.74 2.42
CA LYS A 272 -0.62 14.34 2.40
C LYS A 272 -1.41 13.57 1.36
N ASN A 273 -0.84 12.47 0.87
CA ASN A 273 -1.53 11.47 0.02
C ASN A 273 -1.99 11.99 -1.35
N TRP A 274 -1.47 13.10 -1.87
CA TRP A 274 -1.81 13.56 -3.22
C TRP A 274 -1.48 12.47 -4.26
N ALA A 275 -2.38 12.23 -5.20
CA ALA A 275 -2.19 11.27 -6.28
C ALA A 275 -1.95 12.01 -7.60
N PRO A 276 -0.78 11.85 -8.23
CA PRO A 276 -0.55 12.37 -9.57
C PRO A 276 -1.56 11.79 -10.55
N VAL A 277 -2.08 12.64 -11.43
CA VAL A 277 -3.03 12.31 -12.48
C VAL A 277 -2.50 12.84 -13.79
N TYR A 278 -2.53 12.01 -14.82
CA TYR A 278 -2.29 12.43 -16.19
C TYR A 278 -3.59 12.31 -16.98
N SER A 279 -3.95 13.36 -17.71
CA SER A 279 -5.06 13.26 -18.66
C SER A 279 -4.56 12.57 -19.93
N PRO A 280 -5.11 11.40 -20.31
CA PRO A 280 -4.68 10.71 -21.51
C PRO A 280 -4.96 11.50 -22.79
N PHE A 281 -5.93 12.41 -22.75
CA PHE A 281 -6.39 13.19 -23.91
C PHE A 281 -6.01 14.68 -23.84
N SER A 282 -5.24 15.10 -22.83
CA SER A 282 -4.72 16.47 -22.79
C SER A 282 -3.74 16.70 -23.94
N ALA A 283 -3.86 17.85 -24.60
CA ALA A 283 -2.92 18.27 -25.64
C ALA A 283 -1.60 18.80 -25.06
N ASP A 284 -1.57 19.08 -23.75
CA ASP A 284 -0.39 19.56 -23.04
C ASP A 284 0.30 18.39 -22.33
N ASP A 285 1.44 17.96 -22.88
CA ASP A 285 2.25 16.87 -22.30
C ASP A 285 2.97 17.27 -21.01
N ASP A 286 3.05 18.58 -20.74
CA ASP A 286 3.63 19.14 -19.53
C ASP A 286 2.58 19.33 -18.42
N GLU A 287 1.29 19.10 -18.70
CA GLU A 287 0.24 19.22 -17.69
C GLU A 287 0.49 18.27 -16.50
N MET A 288 0.42 18.83 -15.30
CA MET A 288 0.45 18.06 -14.05
C MET A 288 -0.83 18.31 -13.28
N MET A 289 -1.54 17.23 -12.97
CA MET A 289 -2.71 17.27 -12.12
C MET A 289 -2.53 16.36 -10.91
N PHE A 290 -3.23 16.69 -9.83
CA PHE A 290 -3.19 15.97 -8.58
C PHE A 290 -4.61 15.78 -8.06
N MET A 291 -4.98 14.53 -7.80
CA MET A 291 -6.18 14.21 -7.07
C MET A 291 -5.83 14.11 -5.59
N VAL A 292 -6.27 15.10 -4.83
CA VAL A 292 -5.90 15.24 -3.42
C VAL A 292 -6.86 14.46 -2.52
N GLU A 293 -8.14 14.49 -2.88
CA GLU A 293 -9.22 13.71 -2.29
C GLU A 293 -10.05 13.07 -3.42
N PRO A 294 -10.86 12.03 -3.15
CA PRO A 294 -11.76 11.49 -4.17
C PRO A 294 -12.60 12.60 -4.82
N SER A 295 -12.51 12.70 -6.15
CA SER A 295 -13.21 13.71 -6.95
C SER A 295 -12.81 15.17 -6.66
N GLN A 296 -11.67 15.42 -6.01
CA GLN A 296 -11.07 16.76 -5.90
C GLN A 296 -9.76 16.80 -6.67
N LEU A 297 -9.84 17.34 -7.89
CA LEU A 297 -8.73 17.44 -8.82
C LEU A 297 -8.16 18.86 -8.79
N TYR A 298 -6.84 18.96 -8.80
CA TYR A 298 -6.14 20.22 -8.88
C TYR A 298 -5.11 20.18 -10.00
N ARG A 299 -4.89 21.31 -10.66
CA ARG A 299 -3.87 21.50 -11.69
C ARG A 299 -2.71 22.32 -11.11
N PHE A 300 -1.50 21.89 -11.37
CA PHE A 300 -0.31 22.70 -11.11
C PHE A 300 -0.26 23.87 -12.08
N ASN A 301 -0.04 25.08 -11.56
CA ASN A 301 0.05 26.29 -12.36
C ASN A 301 1.49 26.82 -12.41
N SER A 302 2.02 27.23 -11.26
CA SER A 302 3.40 27.71 -11.11
C SER A 302 3.95 27.34 -9.74
N THR A 303 5.25 27.55 -9.52
CA THR A 303 5.93 27.28 -8.25
C THR A 303 5.54 28.25 -7.14
N ASP A 304 5.06 29.44 -7.49
CA ASP A 304 4.80 30.54 -6.55
C ASP A 304 3.32 30.64 -6.15
N GLU A 305 2.44 29.98 -6.91
CA GLU A 305 1.00 30.00 -6.72
C GLU A 305 0.48 28.67 -6.15
N PRO A 306 -0.61 28.68 -5.36
CA PRO A 306 -1.31 27.45 -5.00
C PRO A 306 -1.78 26.69 -6.24
N VAL A 307 -1.96 25.37 -6.10
CA VAL A 307 -2.56 24.58 -7.17
C VAL A 307 -4.00 25.03 -7.45
N GLN A 308 -4.36 25.09 -8.73
CA GLN A 308 -5.67 25.54 -9.18
C GLN A 308 -6.70 24.42 -9.00
N ASN A 309 -7.83 24.70 -8.34
CA ASN A 309 -8.94 23.76 -8.29
C ASN A 309 -9.53 23.54 -9.69
N MET A 310 -9.72 22.30 -10.08
CA MET A 310 -10.34 21.92 -11.33
C MET A 310 -11.78 21.49 -11.06
N GLU A 311 -12.71 21.88 -11.93
CA GLU A 311 -14.08 21.37 -11.86
C GLU A 311 -14.06 19.85 -12.04
N ALA A 312 -14.36 19.14 -10.95
CA ALA A 312 -14.61 17.72 -10.96
C ALA A 312 -15.98 17.49 -10.34
N GLU A 313 -16.85 16.78 -11.06
CA GLU A 313 -18.18 16.48 -10.54
C GLU A 313 -18.08 15.41 -9.45
N PRO A 314 -18.54 15.71 -8.22
CA PRO A 314 -18.51 14.75 -7.12
C PRO A 314 -19.61 13.69 -7.25
N GLU A 315 -20.62 13.95 -8.08
CA GLU A 315 -21.76 13.06 -8.27
C GLU A 315 -21.32 11.76 -8.96
N SER A 316 -21.85 10.64 -8.44
CA SER A 316 -21.64 9.32 -9.02
C SER A 316 -22.24 9.26 -10.43
N ALA A 317 -21.48 8.78 -11.42
CA ALA A 317 -22.03 8.42 -12.73
C ALA A 317 -22.80 7.07 -12.73
N VAL A 318 -22.90 6.40 -11.57
CA VAL A 318 -23.69 5.19 -11.40
C VAL A 318 -25.15 5.58 -11.17
N ASP A 319 -25.97 5.43 -12.22
CA ASP A 319 -27.42 5.50 -12.11
C ASP A 319 -27.97 4.33 -11.28
N GLU A 320 -29.04 4.58 -10.53
CA GLU A 320 -29.86 3.52 -9.92
C GLU A 320 -30.30 2.49 -10.99
N PRO A 321 -30.41 1.15 -10.72
CA PRO A 321 -30.49 0.53 -9.38
C PRO A 321 -29.99 -0.96 -9.17
N PHE A 322 -30.10 -1.47 -7.92
CA PHE A 322 -30.59 -2.83 -7.50
C PHE A 322 -29.70 -4.07 -7.21
N PRO A 323 -30.16 -4.91 -6.24
CA PRO A 323 -30.86 -6.17 -6.52
C PRO A 323 -32.37 -5.95 -6.67
N PRO A 324 -33.02 -6.64 -7.64
CA PRO A 324 -34.43 -6.42 -7.95
C PRO A 324 -35.26 -6.64 -6.68
N ASP A 325 -36.31 -5.84 -6.50
CA ASP A 325 -37.28 -5.88 -5.40
C ASP A 325 -36.96 -5.05 -4.13
N ASN A 326 -35.99 -4.12 -4.17
CA ASN A 326 -35.68 -3.27 -3.00
C ASN A 326 -35.62 -1.76 -3.30
N GLU A 327 -36.57 -1.26 -4.09
CA GLU A 327 -36.80 0.16 -4.45
C GLU A 327 -36.82 1.14 -3.26
N LYS A 328 -37.00 0.65 -2.03
CA LYS A 328 -37.08 1.49 -0.80
C LYS A 328 -35.80 1.52 0.04
N LYS A 329 -34.72 0.87 -0.41
CA LYS A 329 -33.41 0.91 0.23
C LYS A 329 -32.36 1.32 -0.81
N THR A 330 -32.53 2.51 -1.37
CA THR A 330 -31.49 3.08 -2.23
C THR A 330 -30.25 3.32 -1.37
N TRP A 331 -29.13 2.80 -1.85
CA TRP A 331 -27.85 2.76 -1.14
C TRP A 331 -27.07 4.07 -1.33
N HIS A 332 -27.80 5.17 -1.55
CA HIS A 332 -27.21 6.49 -1.69
C HIS A 332 -27.21 7.17 -0.34
N SER A 333 -26.02 7.56 0.10
CA SER A 333 -25.84 8.51 1.18
C SER A 333 -26.49 9.86 0.82
N ALA A 334 -26.79 10.69 1.81
CA ALA A 334 -27.28 12.06 1.55
C ALA A 334 -26.29 12.91 0.72
N GLU A 335 -25.02 12.50 0.66
CA GLU A 335 -23.95 13.17 -0.08
C GLU A 335 -23.90 12.75 -1.56
N LYS A 336 -24.56 11.64 -1.96
CA LYS A 336 -24.67 11.14 -3.35
C LYS A 336 -23.34 10.93 -4.09
N THR A 337 -22.24 10.69 -3.38
CA THR A 337 -20.95 10.34 -3.99
C THR A 337 -20.80 8.81 -4.06
N CYS A 338 -20.23 8.31 -5.15
CA CYS A 338 -19.99 6.86 -5.31
C CYS A 338 -19.09 6.31 -4.18
N MET A 339 -18.17 7.14 -3.68
CA MET A 339 -17.31 6.81 -2.55
C MET A 339 -18.09 6.64 -1.25
N ASN A 340 -18.97 7.60 -0.92
CA ASN A 340 -19.74 7.53 0.32
C ASN A 340 -20.73 6.36 0.26
N ASP A 341 -21.34 6.10 -0.88
CA ASP A 341 -22.25 4.97 -1.03
C ASP A 341 -21.51 3.66 -0.74
N VAL A 342 -20.28 3.51 -1.25
CA VAL A 342 -19.49 2.29 -1.17
C VAL A 342 -18.70 2.12 0.14
N MET A 343 -18.33 3.23 0.79
CA MET A 343 -17.48 3.27 1.98
C MET A 343 -18.19 3.83 3.23
N LEU A 344 -19.43 4.30 3.10
CA LEU A 344 -20.28 4.93 4.12
C LEU A 344 -19.78 6.28 4.66
N THR A 345 -18.60 6.75 4.24
CA THR A 345 -18.04 8.05 4.58
C THR A 345 -16.81 8.37 3.73
N ASP A 346 -16.61 9.64 3.42
CA ASP A 346 -15.39 10.11 2.74
C ASP A 346 -14.32 10.59 3.74
N LYS A 347 -14.67 10.75 5.03
CA LYS A 347 -13.86 11.44 6.07
C LYS A 347 -12.53 10.77 6.45
N ARG A 348 -12.20 9.63 5.86
CA ARG A 348 -10.95 8.86 6.11
C ARG A 348 -10.41 8.19 4.85
N VAL A 349 -10.94 8.58 3.69
CA VAL A 349 -10.51 8.05 2.40
C VAL A 349 -9.37 8.92 1.90
N HIS A 350 -8.26 8.29 1.55
CA HIS A 350 -7.14 8.97 0.93
C HIS A 350 -6.66 8.20 -0.29
N GLN A 351 -6.13 8.92 -1.28
CA GLN A 351 -5.58 8.30 -2.47
C GLN A 351 -4.21 7.67 -2.17
N SER A 352 -4.05 6.40 -2.51
CA SER A 352 -2.85 5.63 -2.16
C SER A 352 -1.84 5.55 -3.31
N THR A 353 -2.28 5.67 -4.57
CA THR A 353 -1.43 5.49 -5.76
C THR A 353 -1.57 6.66 -6.73
N PRO A 354 -0.58 6.89 -7.62
CA PRO A 354 -0.84 7.63 -8.85
C PRO A 354 -2.00 7.03 -9.63
N MET A 355 -2.70 7.88 -10.40
CA MET A 355 -3.78 7.46 -11.30
C MET A 355 -3.17 6.98 -12.62
N LEU A 356 -3.63 5.83 -13.10
CA LEU A 356 -3.22 5.23 -14.36
C LEU A 356 -4.35 5.36 -15.38
N SER A 357 -4.00 5.72 -16.61
CA SER A 357 -4.87 5.57 -17.77
C SER A 357 -4.82 4.12 -18.26
N LEU A 358 -6.00 3.52 -18.37
CA LEU A 358 -6.20 2.17 -18.87
C LEU A 358 -7.09 2.22 -20.11
N THR A 359 -6.56 1.80 -21.25
CA THR A 359 -7.32 1.62 -22.50
C THR A 359 -7.75 0.16 -22.65
N LEU A 360 -9.06 -0.06 -22.73
CA LEU A 360 -9.74 -1.33 -22.86
C LEU A 360 -9.96 -1.65 -24.35
N CYS A 361 -9.17 -2.56 -24.89
CA CYS A 361 -9.11 -2.81 -26.31
C CYS A 361 -8.69 -4.26 -26.61
N ASN A 362 -8.90 -4.69 -27.85
CA ASN A 362 -8.32 -5.94 -28.34
C ASN A 362 -6.80 -5.78 -28.50
N ARG A 363 -6.05 -6.80 -28.05
CA ARG A 363 -4.59 -6.79 -28.12
C ARG A 363 -4.11 -6.61 -29.58
N GLY A 364 -3.27 -5.60 -29.81
CA GLY A 364 -2.74 -5.26 -31.14
C GLY A 364 -3.63 -4.34 -31.98
N ALA A 365 -4.79 -3.92 -31.47
CA ALA A 365 -5.69 -2.95 -32.08
C ALA A 365 -6.14 -1.95 -31.00
N CYS A 366 -5.17 -1.30 -30.36
CA CYS A 366 -5.41 -0.46 -29.19
C CYS A 366 -5.05 0.99 -29.50
N GLU A 367 -6.05 1.75 -29.93
CA GLU A 367 -5.97 3.20 -29.99
C GLU A 367 -6.78 3.76 -28.81
N PRO A 368 -6.19 4.65 -27.99
CA PRO A 368 -6.91 5.29 -26.90
C PRO A 368 -7.99 6.22 -27.45
N MET A 369 -9.22 6.01 -27.00
CA MET A 369 -10.40 6.83 -27.27
C MET A 369 -11.14 7.09 -25.96
N GLU A 370 -11.91 8.17 -25.89
CA GLU A 370 -12.64 8.54 -24.67
C GLU A 370 -13.57 7.42 -24.18
N ASN A 371 -14.18 6.68 -25.10
CA ASN A 371 -15.14 5.61 -24.77
C ASN A 371 -14.50 4.28 -24.37
N ASN A 372 -13.20 4.11 -24.57
CA ASN A 372 -12.49 2.87 -24.27
C ASN A 372 -11.36 3.08 -23.26
N THR A 373 -11.19 4.30 -22.74
CA THR A 373 -10.11 4.64 -21.82
C THR A 373 -10.71 5.11 -20.50
N VAL A 374 -10.06 4.77 -19.38
CA VAL A 374 -10.47 5.22 -18.05
C VAL A 374 -9.25 5.62 -17.23
N LEU A 375 -9.43 6.49 -16.25
CA LEU A 375 -8.45 6.71 -15.19
C LEU A 375 -8.74 5.76 -14.03
N MET A 376 -7.74 5.05 -13.56
CA MET A 376 -7.85 4.03 -12.54
C MET A 376 -6.80 4.26 -11.45
N GLY A 377 -7.19 4.18 -10.19
CA GLY A 377 -6.26 4.28 -9.06
C GLY A 377 -6.73 3.48 -7.87
N MET A 378 -5.97 3.51 -6.79
CA MET A 378 -6.34 2.87 -5.54
C MET A 378 -6.58 3.93 -4.46
N VAL A 379 -7.76 3.84 -3.83
CA VAL A 379 -8.07 4.53 -2.57
C VAL A 379 -7.89 3.59 -1.41
N GLN A 380 -7.60 4.17 -0.25
CA GLN A 380 -7.60 3.44 1.01
C GLN A 380 -8.39 4.18 2.07
N MET A 381 -9.24 3.46 2.80
CA MET A 381 -9.87 3.98 4.01
C MET A 381 -9.13 3.48 5.24
N ARG A 382 -8.72 4.41 6.11
CA ARG A 382 -8.08 4.09 7.39
C ARG A 382 -9.11 3.80 8.48
N TYR A 383 -8.96 2.67 9.16
CA TYR A 383 -9.71 2.31 10.35
C TYR A 383 -8.76 2.19 11.56
N ASP A 384 -9.07 2.95 12.61
CA ASP A 384 -8.40 2.89 13.90
C ASP A 384 -9.42 2.44 14.96
N PRO A 385 -9.81 1.15 14.97
CA PRO A 385 -10.76 0.65 15.94
C PRO A 385 -10.16 0.76 17.36
N PRO A 386 -10.86 1.37 18.35
CA PRO A 386 -10.31 1.66 19.68
C PRO A 386 -9.80 0.43 20.44
N GLN A 387 -10.25 -0.76 20.06
CA GLN A 387 -9.96 -2.03 20.74
C GLN A 387 -8.71 -2.74 20.21
N TYR A 388 -8.11 -2.26 19.12
CA TYR A 388 -6.92 -2.86 18.53
C TYR A 388 -5.77 -1.86 18.49
N THR A 389 -4.55 -2.33 18.70
CA THR A 389 -3.32 -1.52 18.59
C THR A 389 -2.90 -1.27 17.14
N ASN A 390 -3.60 -1.85 16.19
CA ASN A 390 -3.21 -1.90 14.79
C ASN A 390 -4.21 -1.10 13.96
N THR A 391 -3.69 -0.24 13.09
CA THR A 391 -4.45 0.44 12.05
C THR A 391 -4.74 -0.55 10.91
N TRP A 392 -5.95 -0.49 10.36
CA TRP A 392 -6.41 -1.31 9.25
C TRP A 392 -6.74 -0.42 8.07
N TYR A 393 -6.51 -0.92 6.86
CA TYR A 393 -6.87 -0.22 5.63
C TYR A 393 -7.85 -1.04 4.79
N ASP A 394 -8.89 -0.38 4.26
CA ASP A 394 -9.75 -0.93 3.21
C ASP A 394 -9.31 -0.35 1.87
N HIS A 395 -8.65 -1.17 1.07
CA HIS A 395 -8.13 -0.80 -0.24
C HIS A 395 -9.15 -1.10 -1.32
N ARG A 396 -9.41 -0.13 -2.20
CA ARG A 396 -10.33 -0.28 -3.33
C ARG A 396 -9.78 0.38 -4.57
N ILE A 397 -10.15 -0.17 -5.73
CA ILE A 397 -9.91 0.48 -7.01
C ILE A 397 -11.02 1.48 -7.25
N VAL A 398 -10.63 2.67 -7.68
CA VAL A 398 -11.51 3.72 -8.18
C VAL A 398 -11.27 3.88 -9.67
N VAL A 399 -12.35 4.13 -10.40
CA VAL A 399 -12.33 4.42 -11.84
C VAL A 399 -13.01 5.75 -12.07
N TYR A 400 -12.38 6.61 -12.87
CA TYR A 400 -12.87 7.93 -13.27
C TYR A 400 -12.91 8.05 -14.80
N SER A 401 -13.75 8.97 -15.28
CA SER A 401 -13.75 9.40 -16.68
C SER A 401 -12.35 9.86 -17.09
N PRO A 402 -11.89 9.53 -18.32
CA PRO A 402 -10.58 9.97 -18.81
C PRO A 402 -10.57 11.43 -19.29
N VAL A 403 -11.73 12.08 -19.34
CA VAL A 403 -11.92 13.47 -19.78
C VAL A 403 -12.65 14.28 -18.72
N ALA A 404 -12.43 15.59 -18.73
CA ALA A 404 -13.13 16.54 -17.87
C ALA A 404 -14.66 16.35 -17.99
N PRO A 405 -15.43 16.38 -16.88
CA PRO A 405 -15.02 16.77 -15.53
C PRO A 405 -14.46 15.62 -14.66
N TYR A 406 -13.90 14.55 -15.25
CA TYR A 406 -13.22 13.45 -14.54
C TYR A 406 -14.07 12.81 -13.43
N HIS A 407 -15.38 12.70 -13.64
CA HIS A 407 -16.31 12.14 -12.66
C HIS A 407 -15.95 10.70 -12.28
N MET A 408 -16.27 10.32 -11.04
CA MET A 408 -16.08 8.94 -10.58
C MET A 408 -17.12 8.02 -11.22
N MET A 409 -16.65 7.00 -11.93
CA MET A 409 -17.48 6.04 -12.64
C MET A 409 -17.81 4.82 -11.80
N SER A 410 -16.85 4.33 -11.00
CA SER A 410 -17.08 3.15 -10.15
C SER A 410 -16.03 3.00 -9.05
N VAL A 411 -16.39 2.22 -8.02
CA VAL A 411 -15.48 1.75 -6.97
C VAL A 411 -15.59 0.22 -6.89
N SER A 412 -14.45 -0.46 -6.80
CA SER A 412 -14.44 -1.92 -6.67
C SER A 412 -14.98 -2.38 -5.31
N LYS A 413 -15.18 -3.68 -5.17
CA LYS A 413 -15.23 -4.31 -3.84
C LYS A 413 -13.88 -4.15 -3.12
N LYS A 414 -13.87 -4.31 -1.80
CA LYS A 414 -12.64 -4.37 -1.00
C LYS A 414 -11.65 -5.36 -1.61
N LEU A 415 -10.43 -4.90 -1.85
CA LEU A 415 -9.30 -5.76 -2.18
C LEU A 415 -8.69 -6.31 -0.88
N THR A 416 -8.27 -7.56 -0.93
CA THR A 416 -7.51 -8.21 0.16
C THR A 416 -6.32 -8.90 -0.48
N TYR A 417 -5.11 -8.58 -0.02
CA TYR A 417 -3.88 -9.11 -0.61
C TYR A 417 -3.45 -10.37 0.13
N HIS A 418 -3.00 -11.39 -0.61
CA HIS A 418 -2.39 -12.57 0.01
C HIS A 418 -1.10 -12.17 0.72
N GLY A 419 -1.02 -12.40 2.04
CA GLY A 419 0.11 -11.98 2.87
C GLY A 419 -0.15 -10.76 3.75
N GLU A 420 -1.34 -10.15 3.65
CA GLU A 420 -1.86 -9.09 4.54
C GLU A 420 -2.18 -9.61 5.96
N THR A 421 -1.45 -10.64 6.43
CA THR A 421 -1.61 -11.25 7.75
C THR A 421 -0.83 -10.54 8.86
N ASN A 422 -0.04 -9.52 8.52
CA ASN A 422 0.67 -8.72 9.49
C ASN A 422 0.23 -7.27 9.32
N SER A 423 -0.28 -6.72 10.42
CA SER A 423 -0.72 -5.35 10.70
C SER A 423 0.30 -4.23 10.38
N LYS A 424 0.95 -4.31 9.23
CA LYS A 424 1.96 -3.37 8.74
C LYS A 424 1.49 -2.89 7.38
N GLU A 425 1.57 -1.58 7.20
CA GLU A 425 1.22 -0.87 5.97
C GLU A 425 1.76 -1.61 4.74
N VAL A 426 0.86 -2.02 3.85
CA VAL A 426 1.19 -2.50 2.51
C VAL A 426 0.56 -1.52 1.55
N THR A 427 1.33 -0.51 1.14
CA THR A 427 0.94 0.34 0.01
C THR A 427 1.38 -0.38 -1.27
N GLY A 428 0.42 -0.83 -2.07
CA GLY A 428 0.71 -1.29 -3.43
C GLY A 428 0.98 -0.09 -4.32
N THR A 429 2.03 -0.14 -5.14
CA THR A 429 2.30 0.86 -6.18
C THR A 429 2.01 0.25 -7.55
N TRP A 430 1.26 0.96 -8.38
CA TRP A 430 1.06 0.60 -9.78
C TRP A 430 1.85 1.57 -10.65
N THR A 431 2.62 1.03 -11.60
CA THR A 431 3.21 1.82 -12.68
C THR A 431 2.82 1.18 -13.99
N THR A 432 2.37 1.98 -14.95
CA THR A 432 2.18 1.54 -16.33
C THR A 432 2.84 2.56 -17.23
N ARG A 433 3.67 2.08 -18.15
CA ARG A 433 4.15 2.87 -19.29
C ARG A 433 3.10 2.86 -20.39
N SER A 434 2.62 4.03 -20.81
CA SER A 434 1.97 4.19 -22.11
C SER A 434 3.03 3.94 -23.19
N GLY A 435 2.82 2.88 -23.97
CA GLY A 435 3.73 2.46 -25.04
C GLY A 435 3.67 3.34 -26.27
#